data_AF-A0AA86T681-F1
#
_entry.id   AF-A0AA86T681-F1
#
_cell.length_a   1.000
_cell.length_b   1.000
_cell.length_c   1.000
_cell.angle_alpha   90.00
_cell.angle_beta   90.00
_cell.angle_gamma   90.00
#
_symmetry.space_group_name_H-M   'P 1'
#
loop_
_entity.id
_entity.type
_entity.pdbx_description
1 polymer ?
#
loop_
_entity_poly.entity_id
_entity_poly.type
_entity_poly.pdbx_seq_one_letter_code
_entity_poly.pdbx_strand_id
1 'polypeptide(L)' 'MSKGKAEKGSWVFRDIPRDLMHRMKIAAAVQRKSVKQLLMDLSAAHLEEMEKKGMLPKGKG' A
#
# COMPACT_ATOMS: atom_id res chain seq x y z
N MET A 1 -12.34 22.82 -18.70
CA MET A 1 -12.41 21.46 -18.11
C MET A 1 -11.24 21.29 -17.14
N SER A 2 -11.45 21.56 -15.85
CA SER A 2 -10.43 21.25 -14.84
C SER A 2 -10.42 19.74 -14.63
N LYS A 3 -9.29 19.09 -14.93
CA LYS A 3 -9.02 17.70 -14.56
C LYS A 3 -9.28 17.56 -13.05
N GLY A 4 -10.29 16.77 -12.66
CA GLY A 4 -10.57 16.48 -11.26
C GLY A 4 -9.28 15.97 -10.61
N LYS A 5 -8.81 16.66 -9.56
CA LYS A 5 -7.77 16.11 -8.68
C LYS A 5 -8.26 14.73 -8.25
N ALA A 6 -7.48 13.67 -8.52
CA ALA A 6 -7.76 12.35 -7.99
C ALA A 6 -8.03 12.49 -6.48
N GLU A 7 -9.24 12.14 -6.04
CA GLU A 7 -9.64 12.32 -4.65
C GLU A 7 -8.78 11.40 -3.78
N LYS A 8 -7.91 12.02 -2.97
CA LYS A 8 -7.02 11.28 -2.06
C LYS A 8 -7.79 10.96 -0.79
N GLY A 9 -8.01 9.68 -0.53
CA GLY A 9 -8.48 9.19 0.77
C GLY A 9 -7.37 9.11 1.82
N SER A 10 -7.75 8.79 3.06
CA SER A 10 -6.81 8.54 4.17
C SER A 10 -7.13 7.22 4.85
N TRP A 11 -6.10 6.45 5.19
CA TRP A 11 -6.22 5.27 6.03
C TRP A 11 -5.78 5.60 7.46
N VAL A 12 -6.55 5.14 8.44
CA VAL A 12 -6.21 5.25 9.86
C VAL A 12 -6.14 3.84 10.43
N PHE A 13 -4.93 3.42 10.78
CA PHE A 13 -4.66 2.12 11.40
C PHE A 13 -4.54 2.32 12.93
N ARG A 14 -5.31 1.54 13.70
CA ARG A 14 -5.29 1.53 15.17
C ARG A 14 -4.98 0.13 15.69
N ASP A 15 -4.55 0.05 16.94
CA ASP A 15 -4.32 -1.21 17.66
C ASP A 15 -3.34 -2.16 16.97
N ILE A 16 -2.36 -1.60 16.26
CA ILE A 16 -1.34 -2.37 15.56
C ILE A 16 -0.31 -2.92 16.56
N PRO A 17 0.01 -4.23 16.51
CA PRO A 17 1.03 -4.81 17.37
C PRO A 17 2.36 -4.05 17.28
N ARG A 18 2.94 -3.72 18.44
CA ARG A 18 4.19 -2.93 18.52
C ARG A 18 5.35 -3.60 17.78
N ASP A 19 5.45 -4.93 17.90
CA ASP A 19 6.46 -5.72 17.21
C ASP A 19 6.34 -5.58 15.69
N LEU A 20 5.13 -5.72 15.15
CA LEU A 20 4.88 -5.56 13.72
C LEU A 20 5.30 -4.16 13.23
N MET A 21 4.94 -3.11 13.96
CA MET A 21 5.38 -1.75 13.61
C MET A 21 6.90 -1.61 13.59
N HIS A 22 7.60 -2.22 14.56
CA HIS A 22 9.05 -2.16 14.64
C HIS A 22 9.72 -2.88 13.45
N ARG A 23 9.28 -4.10 13.16
CA ARG A 23 9.80 -4.90 12.04
C ARG A 23 9.53 -4.24 10.70
N MET A 24 8.35 -3.64 10.51
CA MET A 24 8.03 -2.91 9.28
C MET A 24 8.89 -1.65 9.11
N LYS A 25 9.23 -0.94 10.19
CA LYS A 25 10.19 0.18 10.13
C LYS A 25 11.57 -0.27 9.69
N ILE A 26 12.07 -1.38 10.22
CA ILE A 26 13.36 -1.97 9.81
C ILE A 26 13.31 -2.36 8.33
N ALA A 27 12.27 -3.09 7.91
CA ALA A 27 12.12 -3.51 6.51
C ALA A 27 12.09 -2.32 5.54
N ALA A 28 11.40 -1.24 5.91
CA ALA A 28 11.36 0.00 5.13
C ALA A 28 12.75 0.66 5.06
N ALA A 29 13.48 0.72 6.19
CA ALA A 29 14.82 1.29 6.24
C ALA A 29 15.83 0.54 5.37
N VAL A 30 15.83 -0.80 5.39
CA VAL A 30 16.68 -1.64 4.52
C VAL A 30 16.44 -1.33 3.04
N GLN A 31 15.19 -1.08 2.66
CA GLN A 31 14.81 -0.73 1.29
C GLN A 31 14.95 0.77 0.97
N ARG A 32 15.47 1.59 1.90
CA ARG A 32 15.55 3.07 1.78
C ARG A 32 14.20 3.72 1.46
N LYS A 33 13.11 3.18 2.04
CA LYS A 33 11.73 3.65 1.87
C LYS A 33 11.15 4.14 3.21
N SER A 34 10.12 4.97 3.14
CA SER A 34 9.24 5.19 4.29
C SER A 34 8.32 3.98 4.48
N VAL A 35 7.83 3.74 5.70
CA VAL A 35 6.83 2.67 5.96
C VAL A 35 5.60 2.86 5.09
N LYS A 36 5.17 4.12 4.89
CA LYS A 36 4.06 4.44 3.99
C LYS A 36 4.34 3.95 2.57
N GLN A 37 5.49 4.29 2.00
CA GLN A 37 5.84 3.87 0.64
C GLN A 37 5.91 2.35 0.53
N LEU A 38 6.53 1.68 1.50
CA LEU A 38 6.59 0.22 1.52
C LEU A 38 5.19 -0.41 1.55
N LEU A 39 4.28 0.09 2.37
CA LEU A 39 2.90 -0.42 2.43
C LEU A 39 2.13 -0.18 1.13
N MET A 40 2.33 0.97 0.48
CA MET A 40 1.72 1.24 -0.83
C MET A 40 2.21 0.27 -1.89
N ASP A 41 3.53 0.03 -1.94
CA ASP A 41 4.13 -0.89 -2.91
C ASP A 41 3.65 -2.33 -2.68
N LEU A 42 3.61 -2.78 -1.41
CA LEU A 42 3.10 -4.11 -1.05
C LEU A 42 1.62 -4.26 -1.42
N SER A 43 0.82 -3.22 -1.18
CA SER A 43 -0.61 -3.23 -1.52
C SER A 43 -0.82 -3.32 -3.03
N ALA A 44 -0.08 -2.53 -3.82
CA ALA A 44 -0.16 -2.55 -5.27
C ALA A 44 0.27 -3.90 -5.85
N ALA A 45 1.40 -4.44 -5.40
CA ALA A 45 1.90 -5.74 -5.84
C ALA A 45 0.93 -6.88 -5.50
N HIS A 46 0.31 -6.84 -4.31
CA HIS A 46 -0.67 -7.83 -3.91
C HIS A 46 -1.92 -7.78 -4.79
N LEU A 47 -2.44 -6.59 -5.08
CA LEU A 47 -3.59 -6.42 -5.97
C LEU A 47 -3.28 -6.91 -7.39
N GLU A 48 -2.11 -6.57 -7.94
CA GLU A 48 -1.68 -7.04 -9.26
C GLU A 48 -1.61 -8.59 -9.31
N GLU A 49 -1.12 -9.23 -8.25
CA GLU A 49 -1.10 -10.69 -8.16
C GLU A 49 -2.53 -11.28 -8.13
N MET A 50 -3.44 -10.67 -7.37
CA MET A 50 -4.84 -11.10 -7.31
C MET A 50 -5.56 -10.93 -8.65
N GLU A 51 -5.27 -9.85 -9.38
CA GLU A 51 -5.78 -9.64 -10.74
C GLU A 51 -5.27 -10.71 -11.71
N LYS A 52 -3.96 -11.04 -11.66
CA LYS A 52 -3.36 -12.10 -12.49
C LYS A 52 -3.99 -13.47 -12.21
N LYS A 53 -4.39 -13.74 -10.97
CA LYS A 53 -5.09 -14.96 -10.56
C LYS A 53 -6.58 -14.97 -10.90
N GLY A 54 -7.11 -13.87 -11.45
CA GLY A 54 -8.55 -13.72 -11.73
C GLY A 54 -9.42 -13.56 -10.48
N MET A 55 -8.81 -13.29 -9.32
CA MET A 55 -9.53 -13.09 -8.05
C MET A 55 -10.12 -11.68 -7.93
N LEU A 56 -9.49 -10.71 -8.60
CA LEU A 56 -9.97 -9.34 -8.70
C LEU A 56 -10.16 -8.94 -10.17
N PRO A 57 -11.15 -8.08 -10.48
CA PRO A 57 -11.22 -7.45 -11.79
C PRO A 57 -10.00 -6.55 -12.01
N LYS A 58 -9.50 -6.49 -13.25
CA LYS A 58 -8.40 -5.58 -13.62
C LYS A 58 -8.79 -4.14 -13.29
N GLY A 59 -7.94 -3.45 -12.54
CA GLY A 59 -8.14 -2.04 -12.22
C GLY A 59 -8.32 -1.20 -13.49
N LYS A 60 -9.23 -0.21 -13.43
CA LYS A 60 -9.26 0.88 -14.40
C LYS A 60 -8.10 1.83 -14.05
N GLY A 61 -6.96 1.63 -14.71
CA GLY A 61 -5.85 2.59 -14.67
C GLY A 61 -6.27 3.98 -15.13
#